data_AF-A0A0Q9J0K4-F1
#
_entry.id   AF-A0A0Q9J0K4-F1
#
_cell.length_a   1.000
_cell.length_b   1.000
_cell.length_c   1.000
_cell.angle_alpha   90.00
_cell.angle_beta   90.00
_cell.angle_gamma   90.00
#
_symmetry.space_group_name_H-M   'P 1'
#
loop_
_entity.id
_entity.type
_entity.pdbx_description
1 polymer ?
#
loop_
_entity_poly.entity_id
_entity_poly.type
_entity_poly.pdbx_seq_one_letter_code
_entity_poly.pdbx_strand_id
1 'polypeptide(L)'
;MTPPTDDPTRRTVLVRRRRVVAIAAAALLVAGGTTIALTLGQQAAQTPVAAAADPASGVDGGDTTEGELDTSSLSPAVAAQLEYAYAYWNDTQSDEFGYLDENDCVNFASQTLLARGWETDDEWWYDESGDPYSSSEAWRSSTALMDYLEEHPERATALTDDQRDQVKVGDLVQFDWDDSGDRDHTAVVTAVITESDGSITVEYAGHTDATWDRSVDMAITELHPGGVAYYWSIPE
;
A
#
# COMPACT_ATOMS: atom_id res chain seq x y z
N MET A 1 -30.70 18.79 56.69
CA MET A 1 -29.85 17.59 56.68
C MET A 1 -29.95 17.04 55.28
N THR A 2 -28.99 17.42 54.44
CA THR A 2 -29.00 17.26 52.98
C THR A 2 -28.05 16.10 52.64
N PRO A 3 -28.41 15.15 51.77
CA PRO A 3 -27.47 14.09 51.37
C PRO A 3 -26.39 14.67 50.43
N PRO A 4 -25.18 14.08 50.39
CA PRO A 4 -24.13 14.51 49.47
C PRO A 4 -24.42 14.00 48.05
N THR A 5 -24.15 14.87 47.08
CA THR A 5 -24.16 14.65 45.64
C THR A 5 -22.88 13.93 45.19
N ASP A 6 -23.03 12.83 44.45
CA ASP A 6 -21.92 12.11 43.79
C ASP A 6 -21.34 12.92 42.62
N ASP A 7 -20.02 13.02 42.58
CA ASP A 7 -19.21 13.64 41.52
C ASP A 7 -18.78 12.56 40.49
N PRO A 8 -19.15 12.66 39.20
CA PRO A 8 -18.90 11.62 38.21
C PRO A 8 -17.57 11.79 37.44
N THR A 9 -16.50 12.29 38.06
CA THR A 9 -15.19 12.42 37.38
C THR A 9 -14.04 11.65 38.05
N ARG A 10 -14.10 10.32 37.96
CA ARG A 10 -12.91 9.45 38.14
C ARG A 10 -12.83 8.41 37.02
N ARG A 11 -12.18 8.78 35.92
CA ARG A 11 -11.74 7.83 34.88
C ARG A 11 -10.49 7.11 35.37
N THR A 12 -10.66 5.86 35.80
CA THR A 12 -9.57 4.96 36.17
C THR A 12 -8.89 4.45 34.90
N VAL A 13 -7.63 4.83 34.67
CA VAL A 13 -6.78 4.31 33.59
C VAL A 13 -6.38 2.87 33.93
N LEU A 14 -6.96 1.89 33.24
CA LEU A 14 -6.53 0.48 33.32
C LEU A 14 -5.38 0.24 32.32
N VAL A 15 -4.15 0.19 32.84
CA VAL A 15 -2.96 -0.26 32.10
C VAL A 15 -3.01 -1.79 31.97
N ARG A 16 -3.22 -2.31 30.76
CA ARG A 16 -3.26 -3.75 30.47
C ARG A 16 -1.83 -4.28 30.33
N ARG A 17 -1.36 -5.05 31.31
CA ARG A 17 -0.04 -5.71 31.30
C ARG A 17 -0.05 -6.88 30.30
N ARG A 18 0.80 -6.82 29.26
CA ARG A 18 1.09 -7.95 28.36
C ARG A 18 1.85 -9.04 29.14
N ARG A 19 1.37 -10.28 29.10
CA ARG A 19 2.06 -11.46 29.64
C ARG A 19 2.94 -12.06 28.56
N VAL A 20 4.25 -12.07 28.77
CA VAL A 20 5.22 -12.80 27.95
C VAL A 20 5.14 -14.28 28.34
N VAL A 21 4.84 -15.16 27.40
CA VAL A 21 4.91 -16.62 27.57
C VAL A 21 6.22 -17.08 26.93
N ALA A 22 7.17 -17.50 27.77
CA ALA A 22 8.39 -18.15 27.33
C ALA A 22 8.11 -19.63 27.02
N ILE A 23 8.41 -20.08 25.81
CA ILE A 23 8.36 -21.50 25.43
C ILE A 23 9.76 -22.08 25.63
N ALA A 24 9.85 -23.10 26.50
CA ALA A 24 11.06 -23.83 26.80
C ALA A 24 11.38 -24.86 25.71
N ALA A 25 12.62 -24.84 25.19
CA ALA A 25 13.16 -25.87 24.33
C ALA A 25 13.68 -27.05 25.17
N ALA A 26 13.15 -28.25 24.92
CA ALA A 26 13.67 -29.49 25.49
C ALA A 26 14.71 -30.11 24.53
N ALA A 27 15.97 -30.14 24.97
CA ALA A 27 17.03 -30.89 24.32
C ALA A 27 17.01 -32.36 24.80
N LEU A 28 16.91 -33.31 23.88
CA LEU A 28 17.19 -34.72 24.14
C LEU A 28 18.53 -35.10 23.48
N LEU A 29 19.52 -35.35 24.33
CA LEU A 29 20.77 -36.03 24.00
C LEU A 29 20.52 -37.54 24.03
N VAL A 30 20.76 -38.23 22.91
CA VAL A 30 21.07 -39.66 22.91
C VAL A 30 22.39 -39.84 22.18
N ALA A 31 23.38 -40.32 22.94
CA ALA A 31 24.70 -40.68 22.47
C ALA A 31 24.72 -42.13 21.99
N GLY A 32 25.49 -42.39 20.92
CA GLY A 32 26.14 -43.70 20.71
C GLY A 32 26.02 -44.26 19.30
N GLY A 33 27.17 -44.39 18.62
CA GLY A 33 27.34 -45.35 17.52
C GLY A 33 28.12 -44.81 16.32
N THR A 34 29.44 -44.96 16.35
CA THR A 34 30.36 -44.65 15.25
C THR A 34 30.18 -45.56 14.03
N THR A 35 30.00 -44.97 12.85
CA THR A 35 30.58 -45.46 11.60
C THR A 35 31.10 -44.27 10.79
N ILE A 36 32.37 -44.34 10.41
CA ILE A 36 33.03 -43.41 9.50
C ILE A 36 32.64 -43.83 8.08
N ALA A 37 31.98 -42.94 7.35
CA ALA A 37 31.89 -42.99 5.90
C ALA A 37 32.26 -41.61 5.35
N LEU A 38 33.40 -41.54 4.66
CA LEU A 38 33.80 -40.41 3.84
C LEU A 38 32.84 -40.32 2.64
N THR A 39 32.10 -39.22 2.52
CA THR A 39 31.51 -38.78 1.25
C THR A 39 31.67 -37.28 1.10
N LEU A 40 32.27 -36.91 -0.03
CA LEU A 40 32.60 -35.57 -0.49
C LEU A 40 31.38 -34.63 -0.43
N GLY A 41 31.59 -33.41 0.02
CA GLY A 41 30.60 -32.35 -0.13
C GLY A 41 30.52 -31.88 -1.58
N GLN A 42 29.30 -31.68 -2.09
CA GLN A 42 28.93 -30.50 -2.88
C GLN A 42 27.43 -30.53 -3.21
N GLN A 43 26.76 -29.43 -2.85
CA GLN A 43 25.53 -28.86 -3.42
C GLN A 43 24.29 -29.77 -3.53
N ALA A 44 23.41 -29.65 -2.52
CA ALA A 44 21.99 -29.86 -2.74
C ALA A 44 21.44 -28.62 -3.46
N ALA A 45 21.09 -28.81 -4.73
CA ALA A 45 20.30 -27.86 -5.50
C ALA A 45 18.94 -27.64 -4.82
N GLN A 46 18.63 -26.38 -4.50
CA GLN A 46 17.26 -25.98 -4.21
C GLN A 46 16.53 -25.86 -5.55
N THR A 47 15.54 -26.70 -5.74
CA THR A 47 14.58 -26.63 -6.85
C THR A 47 13.86 -25.28 -6.76
N PRO A 48 13.88 -24.43 -7.80
CA PRO A 48 13.01 -23.26 -7.81
C PRO A 48 11.57 -23.75 -7.94
N VAL A 49 10.71 -23.32 -7.03
CA VAL A 49 9.27 -23.45 -7.21
C VAL A 49 8.92 -22.51 -8.34
N ALA A 50 8.59 -23.09 -9.50
CA ALA A 50 8.14 -22.35 -10.66
C ALA A 50 6.92 -21.50 -10.27
N ALA A 51 7.03 -20.18 -10.45
CA ALA A 51 5.88 -19.30 -10.55
C ALA A 51 4.96 -19.87 -11.63
N ALA A 52 3.74 -20.21 -11.24
CA ALA A 52 2.71 -20.60 -12.18
C ALA A 52 2.32 -19.34 -12.96
N ALA A 53 2.90 -19.20 -14.15
CA ALA A 53 2.31 -18.39 -15.20
C ALA A 53 1.05 -19.12 -15.65
N ASP A 54 -0.12 -18.49 -15.48
CA ASP A 54 -1.36 -18.93 -16.14
C ASP A 54 -1.89 -17.80 -17.04
N PRO A 55 -2.53 -18.18 -18.16
CA PRO A 55 -2.55 -17.37 -19.37
C PRO A 55 -3.65 -16.33 -19.36
N ALA A 56 -3.34 -15.20 -20.00
CA ALA A 56 -4.32 -14.27 -20.55
C ALA A 56 -5.51 -15.03 -21.17
N SER A 57 -6.69 -14.84 -20.61
CA SER A 57 -7.96 -15.16 -21.23
C SER A 57 -8.83 -13.92 -21.13
N GLY A 58 -8.85 -13.17 -22.23
CA GLY A 58 -9.71 -12.03 -22.40
C GLY A 58 -11.19 -12.43 -22.32
N VAL A 59 -11.95 -11.59 -21.64
CA VAL A 59 -13.40 -11.50 -21.81
C VAL A 59 -13.64 -10.24 -22.64
N ASP A 60 -14.24 -10.48 -23.81
CA ASP A 60 -14.74 -9.47 -24.74
C ASP A 60 -15.89 -8.68 -24.09
N GLY A 61 -15.76 -7.35 -24.08
CA GLY A 61 -16.67 -6.47 -23.36
C GLY A 61 -16.45 -4.99 -23.66
N GLY A 62 -16.45 -4.61 -24.95
CA GLY A 62 -16.69 -3.23 -25.36
C GLY A 62 -15.56 -2.61 -26.17
N ASP A 63 -15.95 -2.04 -27.31
CA ASP A 63 -15.17 -1.15 -28.16
C ASP A 63 -14.71 0.08 -27.35
N THR A 64 -13.60 -0.04 -26.60
CA THR A 64 -12.92 1.12 -26.03
C THR A 64 -12.03 1.68 -27.13
N THR A 65 -12.54 2.66 -27.85
CA THR A 65 -11.67 3.72 -28.33
C THR A 65 -10.90 4.17 -27.09
N GLU A 66 -9.56 4.09 -27.06
CA GLU A 66 -8.73 4.56 -25.93
C GLU A 66 -9.25 5.93 -25.50
N GLY A 67 -10.02 5.93 -24.41
CA GLY A 67 -10.77 7.09 -23.97
C GLY A 67 -9.76 8.09 -23.43
N GLU A 68 -9.73 9.28 -24.01
CA GLU A 68 -8.98 10.38 -23.44
C GLU A 68 -9.43 10.58 -21.98
N LEU A 69 -8.47 10.64 -21.05
CA LEU A 69 -8.72 10.91 -19.64
C LEU A 69 -9.43 12.27 -19.51
N ASP A 70 -10.67 12.29 -19.01
CA ASP A 70 -11.40 13.54 -18.78
C ASP A 70 -11.10 14.10 -17.39
N THR A 71 -10.16 15.04 -17.32
CA THR A 71 -9.79 15.76 -16.08
C THR A 71 -10.52 17.10 -15.93
N SER A 72 -11.48 17.43 -16.80
CA SER A 72 -12.06 18.78 -16.91
C SER A 72 -12.81 19.27 -15.67
N SER A 73 -13.23 18.34 -14.80
CA SER A 73 -13.93 18.63 -13.54
C SER A 73 -13.00 18.69 -12.32
N LEU A 74 -11.72 18.32 -12.48
CA LEU A 74 -10.75 18.24 -11.40
C LEU A 74 -10.02 19.58 -11.21
N SER A 75 -9.47 19.79 -10.01
CA SER A 75 -8.54 20.90 -9.81
C SER A 75 -7.28 20.69 -10.65
N PRO A 76 -6.53 21.75 -11.04
CA PRO A 76 -5.32 21.60 -11.84
C PRO A 76 -4.28 20.67 -11.22
N ALA A 77 -4.17 20.65 -9.88
CA ALA A 77 -3.25 19.78 -9.16
C ALA A 77 -3.64 18.30 -9.28
N VAL A 78 -4.92 17.98 -9.05
CA VAL A 78 -5.43 16.61 -9.17
C VAL A 78 -5.41 16.14 -10.63
N ALA A 79 -5.72 17.02 -11.57
CA ALA A 79 -5.61 16.74 -13.00
C ALA A 79 -4.17 16.35 -13.38
N ALA A 80 -3.16 17.12 -12.95
CA ALA A 80 -1.76 16.83 -13.23
C ALA A 80 -1.29 15.49 -12.62
N GLN A 81 -1.75 15.16 -11.42
CA GLN A 81 -1.50 13.86 -10.78
C GLN A 81 -2.06 12.70 -11.63
N LEU A 82 -3.31 12.81 -12.05
CA LEU A 82 -4.04 11.78 -12.80
C LEU A 82 -3.51 11.65 -14.24
N GLU A 83 -3.14 12.75 -14.88
CA GLU A 83 -2.49 12.76 -16.20
C GLU A 83 -1.13 12.06 -16.14
N TYR A 84 -0.34 12.31 -15.10
CA TYR A 84 0.91 11.58 -14.87
C TYR A 84 0.64 10.08 -14.67
N ALA A 85 -0.28 9.74 -13.78
CA ALA A 85 -0.62 8.35 -13.52
C ALA A 85 -1.07 7.63 -14.82
N TYR A 86 -1.93 8.27 -15.61
CA TYR A 86 -2.43 7.71 -16.88
C TYR A 86 -1.34 7.53 -17.93
N ALA A 87 -0.38 8.45 -17.99
CA ALA A 87 0.73 8.35 -18.91
C ALA A 87 1.71 7.22 -18.56
N TYR A 88 1.87 6.90 -17.27
CA TYR A 88 3.00 6.11 -16.79
C TYR A 88 2.64 4.84 -16.02
N TRP A 89 1.37 4.51 -15.76
CA TRP A 89 0.96 3.37 -14.91
C TRP A 89 1.48 1.99 -15.35
N ASN A 90 1.93 1.84 -16.59
CA ASN A 90 2.51 0.58 -17.11
C ASN A 90 4.02 0.66 -17.39
N ASP A 91 4.65 1.79 -17.09
CA ASP A 91 6.07 1.96 -17.32
C ASP A 91 6.89 1.14 -16.32
N THR A 92 7.98 0.58 -16.80
CA THR A 92 8.89 -0.27 -16.01
C THR A 92 10.31 0.30 -15.98
N GLN A 93 10.43 1.60 -16.27
CA GLN A 93 11.69 2.34 -16.32
C GLN A 93 11.42 3.84 -16.17
N SER A 94 12.35 4.54 -15.52
CA SER A 94 12.40 6.00 -15.50
C SER A 94 13.87 6.42 -15.36
N ASP A 95 14.33 7.33 -16.23
CA ASP A 95 15.68 7.88 -16.14
C ASP A 95 15.85 8.81 -14.93
N GLU A 96 14.76 9.41 -14.46
CA GLU A 96 14.77 10.36 -13.33
C GLU A 96 14.55 9.65 -11.99
N PHE A 97 13.53 8.79 -11.91
CA PHE A 97 13.09 8.19 -10.65
C PHE A 97 13.57 6.75 -10.46
N GLY A 98 14.09 6.13 -11.51
CA GLY A 98 14.33 4.68 -11.52
C GLY A 98 13.03 3.86 -11.46
N TYR A 99 13.17 2.55 -11.31
CA TYR A 99 12.06 1.60 -11.17
C TYR A 99 12.45 0.47 -10.21
N LEU A 100 11.60 0.19 -9.23
CA LEU A 100 11.78 -0.88 -8.25
C LEU A 100 11.04 -2.14 -8.70
N ASP A 101 11.76 -3.07 -9.31
CA ASP A 101 11.17 -4.34 -9.74
C ASP A 101 10.43 -5.04 -8.59
N GLU A 102 9.20 -5.48 -8.87
CA GLU A 102 8.26 -6.12 -7.93
C GLU A 102 7.81 -5.28 -6.72
N ASN A 103 8.25 -4.02 -6.54
CA ASN A 103 7.94 -3.22 -5.34
C ASN A 103 7.74 -1.71 -5.62
N ASP A 104 7.48 -1.33 -6.87
CA ASP A 104 7.45 0.07 -7.32
C ASP A 104 6.21 0.87 -6.88
N CYS A 105 5.33 0.29 -6.06
CA CYS A 105 4.05 0.88 -5.68
C CYS A 105 4.15 2.33 -5.17
N VAL A 106 5.00 2.58 -4.16
CA VAL A 106 5.17 3.91 -3.57
C VAL A 106 6.07 4.80 -4.40
N ASN A 107 7.09 4.25 -5.05
CA ASN A 107 7.94 5.05 -5.94
C ASN A 107 7.08 5.70 -7.02
N PHE A 108 6.19 4.92 -7.65
CA PHE A 108 5.22 5.45 -8.61
C PHE A 108 4.21 6.42 -7.98
N ALA A 109 3.57 6.05 -6.87
CA ALA A 109 2.62 6.93 -6.18
C ALA A 109 3.27 8.28 -5.82
N SER A 110 4.51 8.27 -5.34
CA SER A 110 5.29 9.46 -5.00
C SER A 110 5.57 10.37 -6.20
N GLN A 111 5.87 9.78 -7.37
CA GLN A 111 5.99 10.54 -8.62
C GLN A 111 4.67 11.26 -8.97
N THR A 112 3.52 10.62 -8.77
CA THR A 112 2.22 11.27 -9.01
C THR A 112 1.99 12.44 -8.05
N LEU A 113 2.46 12.36 -6.80
CA LEU A 113 2.37 13.45 -5.83
C LEU A 113 3.26 14.62 -6.21
N LEU A 114 4.47 14.37 -6.75
CA LEU A 114 5.28 15.43 -7.35
C LEU A 114 4.56 16.09 -8.51
N ALA A 115 3.95 15.31 -9.41
CA ALA A 115 3.15 15.86 -10.52
C ALA A 115 1.95 16.68 -10.03
N ARG A 116 1.35 16.29 -8.90
CA ARG A 116 0.31 17.07 -8.19
C ARG A 116 0.83 18.42 -7.68
N GLY A 117 2.14 18.57 -7.51
CA GLY A 117 2.80 19.77 -7.00
C GLY A 117 3.23 19.68 -5.53
N TRP A 118 3.35 18.48 -4.96
CA TRP A 118 4.01 18.33 -3.67
C TRP A 118 5.48 18.75 -3.76
N GLU A 119 5.95 19.51 -2.78
CA GLU A 119 7.37 19.77 -2.59
C GLU A 119 7.98 18.69 -1.70
N THR A 120 9.18 18.24 -2.08
CA THR A 120 10.00 17.35 -1.26
C THR A 120 10.47 18.05 0.01
N ASP A 121 10.77 17.25 1.04
CA ASP A 121 11.39 17.72 2.28
C ASP A 121 12.54 16.79 2.69
N ASP A 122 12.98 16.87 3.94
CA ASP A 122 14.09 16.07 4.44
C ASP A 122 13.73 14.60 4.75
N GLU A 123 12.44 14.25 4.77
CA GLU A 123 11.93 12.92 5.12
C GLU A 123 11.31 12.19 3.92
N TRP A 124 10.66 12.93 3.01
CA TRP A 124 10.13 12.46 1.73
C TRP A 124 10.81 13.18 0.57
N TRP A 125 11.78 12.48 -0.03
CA TRP A 125 12.59 12.96 -1.17
C TRP A 125 13.09 11.81 -2.05
N TYR A 126 13.49 12.15 -3.27
CA TYR A 126 14.02 11.24 -4.27
C TYR A 126 15.40 11.64 -4.78
N ASP A 127 16.14 10.68 -5.31
CA ASP A 127 17.39 10.91 -6.00
C ASP A 127 17.16 10.98 -7.53
N GLU A 128 17.58 12.08 -8.15
CA GLU A 128 17.38 12.35 -9.59
C GLU A 128 18.34 11.56 -10.52
N SER A 129 19.23 10.73 -9.98
CA SER A 129 20.19 9.99 -10.81
C SER A 129 19.61 8.77 -11.52
N GLY A 130 18.34 8.45 -11.26
CA GLY A 130 17.66 7.25 -11.76
C GLY A 130 17.95 5.99 -10.93
N ASP A 131 18.64 6.10 -9.79
CA ASP A 131 18.77 5.01 -8.83
C ASP A 131 17.62 5.05 -7.79
N PRO A 132 16.60 4.18 -7.91
CA PRO A 132 15.41 4.26 -7.07
C PRO A 132 15.69 3.88 -5.60
N TYR A 133 16.83 3.25 -5.31
CA TYR A 133 17.22 2.88 -3.95
C TYR A 133 17.96 4.00 -3.22
N SER A 134 18.36 5.06 -3.92
CA SER A 134 19.04 6.22 -3.35
C SER A 134 18.07 7.27 -2.79
N SER A 135 16.76 7.10 -2.98
CA SER A 135 15.69 7.92 -2.40
C SER A 135 15.40 7.59 -0.92
N SER A 136 14.70 8.50 -0.23
CA SER A 136 14.22 8.29 1.15
C SER A 136 13.36 7.03 1.31
N GLU A 137 13.25 6.49 2.52
CA GLU A 137 12.38 5.34 2.78
C GLU A 137 10.90 5.69 2.52
N ALA A 138 10.43 6.86 2.97
CA ALA A 138 9.06 7.32 2.75
C ALA A 138 8.71 7.47 1.27
N TRP A 139 9.70 7.71 0.40
CA TRP A 139 9.51 7.77 -1.05
C TRP A 139 9.28 6.39 -1.69
N ARG A 140 9.81 5.32 -1.11
CA ARG A 140 9.90 4.00 -1.77
C ARG A 140 9.31 2.83 -0.99
N SER A 141 8.78 3.05 0.21
CA SER A 141 8.19 2.00 1.05
C SER A 141 6.82 2.42 1.56
N SER A 142 5.82 1.54 1.42
CA SER A 142 4.41 1.85 1.73
C SER A 142 4.19 2.06 3.21
N THR A 143 4.82 1.22 4.04
CA THR A 143 4.87 1.40 5.49
C THR A 143 5.56 2.70 5.88
N ALA A 144 6.71 3.04 5.27
CA ALA A 144 7.41 4.27 5.62
C ALA A 144 6.65 5.53 5.18
N LEU A 145 5.94 5.49 4.03
CA LEU A 145 5.05 6.58 3.63
C LEU A 145 3.86 6.74 4.60
N MET A 146 3.30 5.62 5.08
CA MET A 146 2.27 5.65 6.11
C MET A 146 2.77 6.36 7.37
N ASP A 147 3.93 5.94 7.90
CA ASP A 147 4.53 6.54 9.11
C ASP A 147 4.77 8.05 8.91
N TYR A 148 5.31 8.44 7.76
CA TYR A 148 5.50 9.84 7.38
C TYR A 148 4.16 10.63 7.38
N LEU A 149 3.13 10.13 6.72
CA LEU A 149 1.84 10.84 6.64
C LEU A 149 1.11 10.90 7.99
N GLU A 150 1.34 9.95 8.91
CA GLU A 150 0.85 10.03 10.28
C GLU A 150 1.49 11.18 11.08
N GLU A 151 2.77 11.48 10.80
CA GLU A 151 3.51 12.58 11.44
C GLU A 151 3.25 13.95 10.77
N HIS A 152 2.72 13.95 9.54
CA HIS A 152 2.45 15.14 8.73
C HIS A 152 0.95 15.34 8.39
N PRO A 153 0.07 15.60 9.39
CA PRO A 153 -1.36 15.78 9.16
C PRO A 153 -1.71 17.03 8.32
N GLU A 154 -0.77 17.95 8.12
CA GLU A 154 -0.91 19.05 7.17
C GLU A 154 -0.86 18.60 5.70
N ARG A 155 -0.30 17.42 5.40
CA ARG A 155 -0.18 16.86 4.05
C ARG A 155 -1.37 15.99 3.68
N ALA A 156 -1.89 15.19 4.60
CA ALA A 156 -3.04 14.32 4.35
C ALA A 156 -3.81 13.98 5.63
N THR A 157 -5.08 13.64 5.47
CA THR A 157 -5.95 13.14 6.56
C THR A 157 -6.18 11.65 6.39
N ALA A 158 -5.90 10.87 7.44
CA ALA A 158 -6.18 9.43 7.44
C ALA A 158 -7.69 9.14 7.41
N LEU A 159 -8.11 8.20 6.56
CA LEU A 159 -9.46 7.67 6.49
C LEU A 159 -9.41 6.13 6.51
N THR A 160 -10.39 5.51 7.16
CA THR A 160 -10.61 4.06 7.07
C THR A 160 -11.56 3.71 5.93
N ASP A 161 -11.69 2.42 5.60
CA ASP A 161 -12.64 1.95 4.58
C ASP A 161 -14.11 2.33 4.87
N ASP A 162 -14.50 2.42 6.14
CA ASP A 162 -15.84 2.88 6.55
C ASP A 162 -16.13 4.35 6.21
N GLN A 163 -15.13 5.11 5.75
CA GLN A 163 -15.20 6.56 5.45
C GLN A 163 -15.05 6.85 3.94
N ARG A 164 -15.40 5.89 3.06
CA ARG A 164 -15.36 6.05 1.59
C ARG A 164 -16.11 7.27 1.07
N ASP A 165 -17.11 7.74 1.80
CA ASP A 165 -17.86 8.96 1.48
C ASP A 165 -17.02 10.25 1.54
N GLN A 166 -15.82 10.20 2.09
CA GLN A 166 -14.86 11.31 2.19
C GLN A 166 -13.67 11.19 1.24
N VAL A 167 -13.52 10.03 0.59
CA VAL A 167 -12.45 9.77 -0.38
C VAL A 167 -12.69 10.58 -1.65
N LYS A 168 -11.63 11.12 -2.22
CA LYS A 168 -11.64 11.92 -3.45
C LYS A 168 -10.69 11.33 -4.49
N VAL A 169 -10.94 11.66 -5.76
CA VAL A 169 -9.99 11.42 -6.84
C VAL A 169 -8.66 12.12 -6.51
N GLY A 170 -7.54 11.43 -6.71
CA GLY A 170 -6.20 11.88 -6.37
C GLY A 170 -5.77 11.61 -4.92
N ASP A 171 -6.65 11.11 -4.05
CA ASP A 171 -6.24 10.57 -2.75
C ASP A 171 -5.34 9.34 -2.95
N LEU A 172 -4.58 8.96 -1.93
CA LEU A 172 -3.88 7.67 -1.95
C LEU A 172 -4.76 6.62 -1.29
N VAL A 173 -4.75 5.42 -1.85
CA VAL A 173 -5.20 4.21 -1.17
C VAL A 173 -3.98 3.41 -0.73
N GLN A 174 -4.01 2.92 0.50
CA GLN A 174 -3.03 1.99 1.03
C GLN A 174 -3.72 0.70 1.45
N PHE A 175 -3.05 -0.41 1.19
CA PHE A 175 -3.56 -1.72 1.49
C PHE A 175 -2.65 -2.43 2.48
N ASP A 176 -3.29 -3.07 3.44
CA ASP A 176 -2.70 -4.09 4.30
C ASP A 176 -3.26 -5.42 3.80
N TRP A 177 -2.46 -6.17 3.06
CA TRP A 177 -2.97 -7.33 2.31
C TRP A 177 -3.27 -8.52 3.21
N ASP A 178 -2.60 -8.61 4.36
CA ASP A 178 -2.70 -9.73 5.29
C ASP A 178 -3.25 -9.35 6.67
N ASP A 179 -3.72 -8.11 6.84
CA ASP A 179 -4.24 -7.53 8.10
C ASP A 179 -3.21 -7.61 9.24
N SER A 180 -1.93 -7.40 8.89
CA SER A 180 -0.81 -7.41 9.83
C SER A 180 -0.67 -6.12 10.63
N GLY A 181 -1.22 -5.02 10.11
CA GLY A 181 -1.08 -3.65 10.60
C GLY A 181 -0.02 -2.84 9.86
N ASP A 182 0.83 -3.46 9.06
CA ASP A 182 1.75 -2.77 8.17
C ASP A 182 1.06 -2.58 6.81
N ARG A 183 1.10 -1.38 6.24
CA ARG A 183 0.45 -1.11 4.94
C ARG A 183 1.41 -1.46 3.80
N ASP A 184 1.25 -2.64 3.22
CA ASP A 184 2.13 -3.25 2.22
C ASP A 184 2.16 -2.54 0.87
N HIS A 185 1.06 -1.94 0.45
CA HIS A 185 0.91 -1.42 -0.91
C HIS A 185 0.24 -0.05 -0.94
N THR A 186 0.68 0.81 -1.86
CA THR A 186 0.11 2.15 -2.07
C THR A 186 -0.24 2.33 -3.55
N ALA A 187 -1.37 2.95 -3.81
CA ALA A 187 -1.83 3.34 -5.13
C ALA A 187 -2.57 4.68 -5.09
N VAL A 188 -2.91 5.22 -6.26
CA VAL A 188 -3.61 6.51 -6.41
C VAL A 188 -5.06 6.25 -6.76
N VAL A 189 -5.99 6.90 -6.05
CA VAL A 189 -7.43 6.84 -6.35
C VAL A 189 -7.72 7.56 -7.66
N THR A 190 -8.26 6.84 -8.63
CA THR A 190 -8.59 7.37 -9.96
C THR A 190 -10.06 7.71 -10.13
N ALA A 191 -10.95 6.98 -9.46
CA ALA A 191 -12.38 7.24 -9.49
C ALA A 191 -13.05 6.97 -8.13
N VAL A 192 -14.11 7.74 -7.85
CA VAL A 192 -15.04 7.50 -6.74
C VAL A 192 -16.45 7.55 -7.31
N ILE A 193 -17.10 6.40 -7.38
CA ILE A 193 -18.37 6.21 -8.08
C ILE A 193 -19.44 5.89 -7.04
N THR A 194 -20.47 6.74 -6.98
CA THR A 194 -21.68 6.43 -6.20
C THR A 194 -22.60 5.56 -7.05
N GLU A 195 -22.79 4.32 -6.60
CA GLU A 195 -23.63 3.35 -7.27
C GLU A 195 -25.13 3.64 -7.10
N SER A 196 -25.95 2.99 -7.92
CA SER A 196 -27.41 3.19 -7.89
C SER A 196 -28.08 2.80 -6.58
N ASP A 197 -27.46 1.92 -5.79
CA ASP A 197 -27.93 1.52 -4.46
C ASP A 197 -27.35 2.38 -3.32
N GLY A 198 -26.53 3.37 -3.65
CA GLY A 198 -25.87 4.29 -2.71
C GLY A 198 -24.54 3.78 -2.15
N SER A 199 -24.07 2.60 -2.55
CA SER A 199 -22.70 2.17 -2.25
C SER A 199 -21.66 3.00 -3.02
N ILE A 200 -20.40 2.96 -2.56
CA ILE A 200 -19.30 3.73 -3.15
C ILE A 200 -18.23 2.76 -3.63
N THR A 201 -18.04 2.71 -4.95
CA THR A 201 -16.91 2.04 -5.59
C THR A 201 -15.74 3.02 -5.66
N VAL A 202 -14.58 2.59 -5.17
CA VAL A 202 -13.32 3.34 -5.32
C VAL A 202 -12.43 2.55 -6.28
N GLU A 203 -11.89 3.24 -7.28
CA GLU A 203 -10.96 2.67 -8.26
C GLU A 203 -9.59 3.31 -8.10
N TYR A 204 -8.53 2.57 -8.47
CA TYR A 204 -7.15 3.03 -8.34
C TYR A 204 -6.27 2.64 -9.52
N ALA A 205 -5.17 3.39 -9.65
CA ALA A 205 -4.03 3.08 -10.51
C ALA A 205 -2.74 2.96 -9.70
N GLY A 206 -1.84 2.07 -10.12
CA GLY A 206 -0.60 1.80 -9.40
C GLY A 206 0.33 0.83 -10.13
N HIS A 207 1.55 0.72 -9.60
CA HIS A 207 2.59 -0.20 -10.06
C HIS A 207 2.65 -1.49 -9.24
N THR A 208 3.69 -2.33 -9.43
CA THR A 208 3.89 -3.70 -8.90
C THR A 208 2.96 -4.73 -9.54
N ASP A 209 1.66 -4.45 -9.54
CA ASP A 209 0.70 -5.04 -10.46
C ASP A 209 0.10 -3.89 -11.27
N ALA A 210 0.77 -3.57 -12.39
CA ALA A 210 0.48 -2.40 -13.21
C ALA A 210 -1.01 -2.34 -13.57
N THR A 211 -1.68 -1.28 -13.14
CA THR A 211 -3.13 -1.20 -13.16
C THR A 211 -3.64 0.20 -13.40
N TRP A 212 -4.75 0.29 -14.15
CA TRP A 212 -5.57 1.47 -14.30
C TRP A 212 -7.03 1.12 -13.98
N ASP A 213 -7.69 1.94 -13.16
CA ASP A 213 -9.10 1.81 -12.74
C ASP A 213 -9.52 0.43 -12.19
N ARG A 214 -8.69 -0.19 -11.34
CA ARG A 214 -9.13 -1.40 -10.61
C ARG A 214 -9.90 -1.02 -9.36
N SER A 215 -11.00 -1.74 -9.12
CA SER A 215 -11.76 -1.64 -7.89
C SER A 215 -10.96 -2.05 -6.64
N VAL A 216 -11.01 -1.22 -5.60
CA VAL A 216 -10.53 -1.55 -4.25
C VAL A 216 -11.22 -2.81 -3.72
N ASP A 217 -12.52 -2.97 -3.98
CA ASP A 217 -13.29 -4.11 -3.47
C ASP A 217 -12.82 -5.42 -4.10
N MET A 218 -12.58 -5.42 -5.42
CA MET A 218 -11.96 -6.56 -6.10
C MET A 218 -10.59 -6.88 -5.50
N ALA A 219 -9.78 -5.86 -5.22
CA ALA A 219 -8.45 -6.04 -4.64
C ALA A 219 -8.49 -6.74 -3.27
N ILE A 220 -9.35 -6.29 -2.34
CA ILE A 220 -9.38 -6.82 -0.96
C ILE A 220 -10.30 -8.03 -0.76
N THR A 221 -11.20 -8.34 -1.71
CA THR A 221 -12.12 -9.47 -1.59
C THR A 221 -11.80 -10.63 -2.52
N GLU A 222 -11.23 -10.37 -3.70
CA GLU A 222 -10.94 -11.40 -4.70
C GLU A 222 -9.44 -11.67 -4.86
N LEU A 223 -8.62 -10.63 -5.03
CA LEU A 223 -7.17 -10.77 -5.25
C LEU A 223 -6.41 -11.06 -3.95
N HIS A 224 -6.77 -10.35 -2.88
CA HIS A 224 -6.20 -10.49 -1.54
C HIS A 224 -7.32 -10.67 -0.50
N PRO A 225 -8.02 -11.84 -0.49
CA PRO A 225 -9.17 -12.03 0.38
C PRO A 225 -8.82 -11.85 1.86
N GLY A 226 -9.45 -10.86 2.49
CA GLY A 226 -9.22 -10.51 3.91
C GLY A 226 -8.32 -9.31 4.12
N GLY A 227 -7.77 -8.71 3.06
CA GLY A 227 -7.03 -7.45 3.15
C GLY A 227 -7.93 -6.28 3.56
N VAL A 228 -7.28 -5.20 3.99
CA VAL A 228 -7.94 -3.97 4.47
C VAL A 228 -7.41 -2.76 3.70
N ALA A 229 -8.32 -1.88 3.30
CA ALA A 229 -7.98 -0.61 2.66
C ALA A 229 -8.03 0.57 3.64
N TYR A 230 -7.08 1.47 3.49
CA TYR A 230 -6.98 2.76 4.17
C TYR A 230 -6.77 3.84 3.11
N TYR A 231 -7.13 5.08 3.43
CA TYR A 231 -6.92 6.19 2.52
C TYR A 231 -6.21 7.35 3.18
N TRP A 232 -5.45 8.08 2.39
CA TRP A 232 -4.89 9.37 2.73
C TRP A 232 -5.59 10.42 1.89
N SER A 233 -6.44 11.21 2.57
CA SER A 233 -7.18 12.26 1.91
C SER A 233 -6.33 13.52 1.79
N ILE A 234 -5.97 13.88 0.57
CA ILE A 234 -5.03 14.95 0.28
C ILE A 234 -5.81 16.24 0.00
N PRO A 235 -5.48 17.36 0.66
CA PRO A 235 -6.09 18.66 0.37
C PRO A 235 -5.93 19.06 -1.10
N GLU A 236 -6.89 19.84 -1.60
CA GLU A 236 -6.83 20.46 -2.93
C GLU A 236 -6.00 21.74 -2.95
#